data_AF-A0A094LLW1-F1
#
_entry.id   AF-A0A094LLW1-F1
#
_cell.length_a   1.000
_cell.length_b   1.000
_cell.length_c   1.000
_cell.angle_alpha   90.00
_cell.angle_beta   90.00
_cell.angle_gamma   90.00
#
_symmetry.space_group_name_H-M   'P 1'
#
loop_
_entity.id
_entity.type
_entity.pdbx_description
1 polymer ?
#
loop_
_entity_poly.entity_id
_entity_poly.type
_entity_poly.pdbx_seq_one_letter_code
_entity_poly.pdbx_strand_id
1 'polypeptide(L)'
;MKQATHLYAHTNSLIYGNASYWSLSGEHSAAPTSQRHIDLDIIGDTEQGYLLLISPKGLYTAEMWCASLEEAKQHAQQWFAIQTADWRDAHPLAAAS
;
A
#
# COMPACT_ATOMS: atom_id res chain seq x y z
N MET A 1 -11.11 -23.05 -8.96
CA MET A 1 -10.59 -22.20 -7.87
C MET A 1 -10.10 -20.92 -8.52
N LYS A 2 -10.66 -19.76 -8.17
CA LYS A 2 -10.12 -18.48 -8.65
C LYS A 2 -8.79 -18.23 -7.95
N GLN A 3 -7.86 -17.61 -8.66
CA GLN A 3 -6.52 -17.33 -8.16
C GLN A 3 -6.57 -16.07 -7.28
N ALA A 4 -6.10 -16.19 -6.04
CA ALA A 4 -5.88 -15.04 -5.18
C ALA A 4 -4.84 -14.12 -5.85
N THR A 5 -5.12 -12.83 -5.86
CA THR A 5 -4.22 -11.80 -6.37
C THR A 5 -3.37 -11.29 -5.23
N HIS A 6 -2.06 -11.28 -5.44
CA HIS A 6 -1.13 -10.54 -4.59
C HIS A 6 -0.22 -9.72 -5.52
N LEU A 7 -0.39 -8.40 -5.49
CA LEU A 7 0.48 -7.46 -6.19
C LEU A 7 1.29 -6.65 -5.19
N TYR A 8 2.51 -6.29 -5.55
CA TYR A 8 3.33 -5.36 -4.79
C TYR A 8 3.86 -4.23 -5.67
N ALA A 9 4.06 -3.08 -5.05
CA ALA A 9 4.76 -1.93 -5.61
C ALA A 9 5.49 -1.18 -4.48
N HIS A 10 6.41 -0.30 -4.84
CA HIS A 10 7.06 0.57 -3.86
C HIS A 10 7.26 1.97 -4.41
N THR A 11 7.34 2.95 -3.52
CA THR A 11 7.69 4.33 -3.86
C THR A 11 8.47 4.99 -2.73
N ASN A 12 8.87 6.24 -2.95
CA ASN A 12 9.27 7.14 -1.88
C ASN A 12 8.29 8.31 -1.81
N SER A 13 7.77 8.62 -0.63
CA SER A 13 6.89 9.78 -0.42
C SER A 13 7.26 10.55 0.84
N LEU A 14 6.82 11.81 0.91
CA LEU A 14 6.91 12.61 2.12
C LEU A 14 5.82 12.15 3.09
N ILE A 15 6.25 11.78 4.30
CA ILE A 15 5.37 11.34 5.37
C ILE A 15 5.57 12.23 6.59
N TYR A 16 4.44 12.63 7.18
CA TYR A 16 4.37 13.37 8.45
C TYR A 16 3.94 12.41 9.55
N GLY A 17 4.58 12.46 10.72
CA GLY A 17 4.17 11.67 11.88
C GLY A 17 5.31 10.92 12.56
N ASN A 18 4.96 9.88 13.30
CA ASN A 18 5.87 9.04 14.08
C ASN A 18 5.43 7.57 14.06
N ALA A 19 6.10 6.71 14.84
CA ALA A 19 5.83 5.27 14.83
C ALA A 19 4.37 4.88 15.13
N SER A 20 3.60 5.73 15.82
CA SER A 20 2.22 5.45 16.23
C SER A 20 1.16 6.06 15.30
N TYR A 21 1.50 7.03 14.47
CA TYR A 21 0.57 7.64 13.52
C TYR A 21 1.33 8.29 12.37
N TRP A 22 0.73 8.31 11.18
CA TRP A 22 1.29 9.03 10.05
C TRP A 22 0.23 9.58 9.10
N SER A 23 0.61 10.56 8.30
CA SER A 23 -0.24 11.22 7.30
C SER A 23 0.58 11.64 6.08
N LEU A 24 -0.11 11.76 4.94
CA LEU A 24 0.42 12.37 3.71
C LEU A 24 0.23 13.90 3.69
N SER A 25 -0.51 14.45 4.64
CA SER A 25 -0.74 15.89 4.76
C SER A 25 -0.09 16.44 6.02
N GLY A 26 0.69 17.52 5.85
CA GLY A 26 1.31 18.25 6.95
C GLY A 26 0.34 19.03 7.82
N GLU A 27 -0.88 19.28 7.36
CA GLU A 27 -1.90 19.97 8.16
C GLU A 27 -2.35 19.15 9.38
N HIS A 28 -2.18 17.83 9.32
CA HIS A 28 -2.58 16.91 10.37
C HIS A 28 -1.47 16.63 11.39
N SER A 29 -0.28 17.25 11.26
CA SER A 29 0.83 16.93 12.17
C SER A 29 1.87 18.05 12.30
N ALA A 30 2.19 18.40 13.55
CA ALA A 30 3.39 19.18 13.89
C ALA A 30 4.69 18.33 13.87
N ALA A 31 4.59 17.04 13.53
CA ALA A 31 5.73 16.13 13.50
C ALA A 31 6.60 16.37 12.25
N PRO A 32 7.92 16.12 12.35
CA PRO A 32 8.84 16.34 11.25
C PRO A 32 8.47 15.49 10.02
N THR A 33 8.50 16.14 8.86
CA THR A 33 8.40 15.45 7.57
C THR A 33 9.67 14.70 7.28
N SER A 34 9.55 13.49 6.74
CA SER A 34 10.69 12.73 6.22
C SER A 34 10.29 12.03 4.93
N GLN A 35 11.21 12.02 3.96
CA GLN A 35 11.06 11.15 2.80
C GLN A 35 11.26 9.71 3.27
N ARG A 36 10.29 8.84 2.95
CA ARG A 36 10.30 7.44 3.37
C ARG A 36 10.02 6.53 2.20
N HIS A 37 10.67 5.37 2.23
CA HIS A 37 10.30 4.23 1.42
C HIS A 37 8.96 3.68 1.90
N ILE A 38 8.08 3.37 0.95
CA ILE A 38 6.74 2.86 1.20
C ILE A 38 6.54 1.64 0.34
N ASP A 39 6.30 0.51 1.00
CA ASP A 39 5.86 -0.72 0.35
C ASP A 39 4.33 -0.72 0.31
N LEU A 40 3.77 -1.09 -0.84
CA LEU A 40 2.34 -1.26 -1.02
C LEU A 40 2.06 -2.68 -1.50
N ASP A 41 1.06 -3.32 -0.89
CA ASP A 41 0.55 -4.62 -1.30
C ASP A 41 -0.94 -4.54 -1.59
N ILE A 42 -1.40 -5.19 -2.66
CA ILE A 42 -2.80 -5.46 -2.90
C ILE A 42 -3.01 -6.96 -2.78
N ILE A 43 -3.80 -7.39 -1.80
CA ILE A 43 -4.08 -8.81 -1.52
C ILE A 43 -5.58 -9.04 -1.56
N GLY A 44 -6.05 -10.02 -2.32
CA GLY A 44 -7.47 -10.37 -2.32
C GLY A 44 -7.94 -11.10 -3.56
N ASP A 45 -9.26 -11.10 -3.76
CA ASP A 45 -9.90 -11.74 -4.91
C ASP A 45 -11.23 -11.05 -5.28
N THR A 46 -11.81 -11.46 -6.40
CA THR A 46 -13.06 -10.86 -6.93
C THR A 46 -14.31 -11.14 -6.08
N GLU A 47 -14.26 -12.07 -5.13
CA GLU A 47 -15.42 -12.48 -4.34
C GLU A 47 -15.48 -11.76 -2.99
N GLN A 48 -14.31 -11.56 -2.38
CA GLN A 48 -14.19 -10.88 -1.10
C GLN A 48 -13.88 -9.39 -1.30
N GLY A 49 -13.14 -9.03 -2.33
CA GLY A 49 -12.55 -7.70 -2.48
C GLY A 49 -11.05 -7.75 -2.24
N TYR A 50 -10.46 -6.57 -2.10
CA TYR A 50 -9.02 -6.40 -2.04
C TYR A 50 -8.63 -5.52 -0.85
N LEU A 51 -7.57 -5.92 -0.16
CA LEU A 51 -6.94 -5.13 0.88
C LEU A 51 -5.73 -4.41 0.28
N LEU A 52 -5.71 -3.08 0.36
CA LEU A 52 -4.52 -2.27 0.10
C LEU A 52 -3.78 -2.06 1.42
N LEU A 53 -2.58 -2.63 1.52
CA LEU A 53 -1.66 -2.41 2.64
C LEU A 53 -0.65 -1.33 2.26
N ILE A 54 -0.38 -0.41 3.17
CA ILE A 54 0.54 0.70 2.99
C ILE A 54 1.53 0.68 4.15
N SER A 55 2.79 0.37 3.86
CA SER A 55 3.83 0.13 4.85
C SER A 55 5.00 1.11 4.69
N PRO A 56 4.91 2.34 5.25
CA PRO A 56 6.04 3.23 5.30
C PRO A 56 7.13 2.70 6.24
N LYS A 57 8.38 2.69 5.79
CA LYS A 57 9.49 2.14 6.56
C LYS A 57 9.62 2.79 7.95
N GLY A 58 9.54 1.96 8.99
CA GLY A 58 9.68 2.35 10.39
C GLY A 58 8.45 3.02 11.00
N LEU A 59 7.29 2.96 10.33
CA LEU A 59 6.00 3.43 10.82
C LEU A 59 4.98 2.28 10.77
N TYR A 60 3.82 2.45 11.40
CA TYR A 60 2.75 1.47 11.39
C TYR A 60 2.16 1.27 9.98
N THR A 61 1.81 0.04 9.61
CA THR A 61 1.14 -0.27 8.34
C THR A 61 -0.32 0.17 8.38
N ALA A 62 -0.76 1.01 7.45
CA ALA A 62 -2.17 1.28 7.27
C ALA A 62 -2.79 0.28 6.30
N GLU A 63 -4.09 0.04 6.47
CA GLU A 63 -4.85 -0.83 5.59
C GLU A 63 -6.13 -0.15 5.14
N MET A 64 -6.60 -0.51 3.96
CA MET A 64 -7.86 -0.05 3.42
C MET A 64 -8.50 -1.16 2.59
N TRP A 65 -9.78 -1.36 2.82
CA TRP A 65 -10.59 -2.28 2.03
C TRP A 65 -11.07 -1.62 0.73
N CYS A 66 -11.00 -2.36 -0.37
CA CYS A 66 -11.43 -1.94 -1.70
C CYS A 66 -12.34 -3.02 -2.29
N ALA A 67 -13.43 -2.61 -2.91
CA ALA A 67 -14.36 -3.53 -3.58
C ALA A 67 -13.76 -4.14 -4.86
N SER A 68 -12.74 -3.51 -5.44
CA SER A 68 -12.09 -3.99 -6.65
C SER A 68 -10.58 -3.72 -6.70
N LEU A 69 -9.89 -4.47 -7.55
CA LEU A 69 -8.46 -4.27 -7.82
C LEU A 69 -8.18 -2.87 -8.39
N GLU A 70 -9.04 -2.39 -9.27
CA GLU A 70 -8.88 -1.08 -9.91
C GLU A 70 -9.07 0.07 -8.91
N GLU A 71 -10.00 -0.07 -7.96
CA GLU A 71 -10.15 0.88 -6.85
C GLU A 71 -8.89 0.93 -5.97
N ALA A 72 -8.33 -0.23 -5.60
CA ALA A 72 -7.09 -0.29 -4.83
C ALA A 72 -5.92 0.39 -5.57
N LYS A 73 -5.77 0.15 -6.88
CA LYS A 73 -4.78 0.83 -7.72
C LYS A 73 -5.04 2.33 -7.82
N GLN A 74 -6.30 2.75 -7.96
CA GLN A 74 -6.66 4.16 -8.04
C GLN A 74 -6.27 4.91 -6.77
N HIS A 75 -6.55 4.34 -5.59
CA HIS A 75 -6.10 4.94 -4.34
C HIS A 75 -4.58 5.05 -4.24
N ALA A 76 -3.85 3.99 -4.61
CA ALA A 76 -2.39 4.02 -4.64
C ALA A 76 -1.86 5.08 -5.63
N GLN A 77 -2.48 5.24 -6.79
CA GLN A 77 -2.12 6.27 -7.76
C GLN A 77 -2.38 7.68 -7.22
N GLN A 78 -3.53 7.91 -6.58
CA GLN A 78 -3.90 9.22 -6.05
C GLN A 78 -3.02 9.65 -4.87
N TRP A 79 -2.63 8.70 -4.01
CA TRP A 79 -1.89 9.01 -2.78
C TRP A 79 -0.37 8.94 -2.94
N PHE A 80 0.10 8.07 -3.82
CA PHE A 80 1.52 7.69 -3.91
C PHE A 80 2.07 7.78 -5.34
N ALA A 81 1.27 8.22 -6.31
CA ALA A 81 1.62 8.33 -7.72
C ALA A 81 2.06 7.00 -8.38
N ILE A 82 1.72 5.86 -7.77
CA ILE A 82 1.97 4.52 -8.32
C ILE A 82 1.11 4.34 -9.58
N GLN A 83 1.72 4.04 -10.71
CA GLN A 83 1.01 3.75 -11.95
C GLN A 83 0.62 2.27 -12.02
N THR A 84 -0.41 1.95 -12.82
CA THR A 84 -0.84 0.56 -13.04
C THR A 84 0.30 -0.35 -13.53
N ALA A 85 1.27 0.20 -14.26
CA ALA A 85 2.42 -0.54 -14.78
C ALA A 85 3.54 -0.80 -13.75
N ASP A 86 3.51 -0.14 -12.60
CA ASP A 86 4.52 -0.31 -11.55
C ASP A 86 4.26 -1.56 -10.69
N TRP A 87 3.02 -2.05 -10.68
CA TRP A 87 2.63 -3.24 -9.95
C TRP A 87 3.26 -4.50 -10.52
N ARG A 88 3.73 -5.35 -9.63
CA ARG A 88 4.30 -6.65 -9.94
C ARG A 88 3.52 -7.72 -9.20
N ASP A 89 3.33 -8.88 -9.83
CA ASP A 89 2.85 -10.06 -9.11
C ASP A 89 3.85 -10.37 -8.01
N ALA A 90 3.38 -10.34 -6.76
CA ALA A 90 4.14 -10.89 -5.66
C ALA A 90 4.27 -12.38 -5.98
N HIS A 91 5.49 -12.82 -6.26
CA HIS A 91 5.75 -14.23 -6.45
C HIS A 91 5.11 -14.94 -5.25
N PRO A 92 4.23 -15.96 -5.43
CA PRO A 92 3.84 -16.77 -4.31
C PRO A 92 5.15 -17.27 -3.73
N LEU A 93 5.52 -16.77 -2.55
CA LEU A 93 6.54 -17.40 -1.74
C LEU A 93 6.07 -18.84 -1.67
N ALA A 94 6.86 -19.73 -2.28
CA ALA A 94 6.66 -21.16 -2.17
C ALA A 94 6.30 -21.41 -0.71
N ALA A 95 5.10 -21.95 -0.47
CA ALA A 95 4.67 -22.35 0.85
C ALA A 95 5.84 -23.11 1.47
N ALA A 96 6.54 -22.46 2.40
CA ALA A 96 7.74 -23.01 2.99
C ALA A 96 7.30 -24.30 3.68
N SER A 97 7.91 -25.38 3.21
CA SER A 97 7.67 -26.76 3.63
C SER A 97 8.02 -26.98 5.10
#